data_AF-A0A392QYS0-F1
#
_entry.id   AF-A0A392QYS0-F1
#
_cell.length_a   1.000
_cell.length_b   1.000
_cell.length_c   1.000
_cell.angle_alpha   90.00
_cell.angle_beta   90.00
_cell.angle_gamma   90.00
#
_symmetry.space_group_name_H-M   'P 1'
#
loop_
_entity.id
_entity.type
_entity.pdbx_description
1 polymer ?
#
loop_
_entity_poly.entity_id
_entity_poly.type
_entity_poly.pdbx_seq_one_letter_code
_entity_poly.pdbx_strand_id
1 'polypeptide(L)'
;LSDYLVDFPNVESPTTKWVSTKDHAIDWDEIIAQVLRSGAEVPEVNWCEPGESAAMEVLMGSKKGFLTKRLGSYSTDRNNPCKPAALSGLSPYLHFGQISAQRCALEAR
;
A
#
# COMPACT_ATOMS: atom_id res chain seq x y z
N LEU A 1 3.62 15.73 18.51
CA LEU A 1 3.24 14.53 17.71
C LEU A 1 1.87 14.02 18.10
N SER A 2 1.55 13.94 19.39
CA SER A 2 0.22 13.57 19.90
C SER A 2 -0.95 14.36 19.30
N ASP A 3 -0.74 15.63 18.94
CA ASP A 3 -1.79 16.47 18.35
C ASP A 3 -2.01 16.22 16.84
N TYR A 4 -1.06 15.53 16.18
CA TYR A 4 -1.06 15.34 14.71
C TYR A 4 -1.17 13.87 14.29
N LEU A 5 -0.67 12.95 15.13
CA LEU A 5 -0.68 11.51 14.87
C LEU A 5 -1.78 10.84 15.69
N VAL A 6 -3.03 11.22 15.37
CA VAL A 6 -4.26 10.63 15.93
C VAL A 6 -4.85 9.63 14.94
N ASP A 7 -5.78 8.80 15.40
CA ASP A 7 -6.46 7.85 14.51
C ASP A 7 -7.37 8.57 13.50
N PHE A 8 -7.69 7.89 12.41
CA PHE A 8 -8.58 8.44 11.39
C PHE A 8 -10.00 8.57 11.97
N PRO A 9 -10.70 9.69 11.69
CA PRO A 9 -12.07 9.85 12.13
C PRO A 9 -12.96 8.80 11.45
N ASN A 10 -13.99 8.36 12.16
CA ASN A 10 -15.01 7.50 11.54
C ASN A 10 -15.76 8.31 10.47
N VAL A 11 -15.82 7.80 9.25
CA VAL A 11 -16.50 8.45 8.14
C VAL A 11 -17.91 7.87 8.04
N GLU A 12 -18.91 8.70 8.31
CA GLU A 12 -20.31 8.33 8.09
C GLU A 12 -20.61 8.24 6.59
N SER A 13 -21.48 7.30 6.22
CA SER A 13 -21.91 7.17 4.84
C SER A 13 -22.67 8.42 4.40
N PRO A 14 -22.41 8.96 3.19
CA PRO A 14 -23.15 10.11 2.68
C PRO A 14 -24.66 9.85 2.64
N THR A 15 -25.46 10.78 3.16
CA THR A 15 -26.94 10.68 3.17
C THR A 15 -27.56 10.98 1.81
N THR A 16 -26.85 11.72 0.96
CA THR A 16 -27.30 12.11 -0.36
C THR A 16 -26.77 11.13 -1.40
N LYS A 17 -27.65 10.56 -2.21
CA LYS A 17 -27.24 9.74 -3.35
C LYS A 17 -26.58 10.62 -4.41
N TRP A 18 -25.42 10.18 -4.89
CA TRP A 18 -24.78 10.80 -6.03
C TRP A 18 -25.71 10.71 -7.25
N VAL A 19 -26.05 11.86 -7.83
CA VAL A 19 -26.89 11.93 -9.04
C VAL A 19 -25.97 11.76 -10.25
N SER A 20 -25.92 10.54 -10.77
CA SER A 20 -25.13 10.24 -11.97
C SER A 20 -25.60 11.09 -13.15
N THR A 21 -24.68 11.78 -13.82
CA THR A 21 -24.94 12.53 -15.04
C THR A 21 -24.42 11.71 -16.22
N LYS A 22 -25.32 10.96 -16.86
CA LYS A 22 -25.11 9.99 -17.95
C LYS A 22 -24.43 8.67 -17.54
N ASP A 23 -25.04 7.57 -17.98
CA ASP A 23 -24.47 6.23 -17.94
C ASP A 23 -23.34 6.12 -18.98
N HIS A 24 -22.13 6.48 -18.58
CA HIS A 24 -20.94 6.03 -19.30
C HIS A 24 -20.51 4.69 -18.72
N ALA A 25 -20.94 3.60 -19.36
CA ALA A 25 -20.39 2.28 -19.06
C ALA A 25 -18.91 2.28 -19.47
N ILE A 26 -18.02 2.08 -18.50
CA ILE A 26 -16.59 1.93 -18.74
C ILE A 26 -16.33 0.44 -18.95
N ASP A 27 -15.79 0.07 -20.10
CA ASP A 27 -15.31 -1.29 -20.35
C ASP A 27 -13.94 -1.47 -19.68
N TRP A 28 -13.97 -1.92 -18.42
CA TRP A 28 -12.75 -2.15 -17.65
C TRP A 28 -11.90 -3.29 -18.22
N ASP A 29 -12.54 -4.33 -18.77
CA ASP A 29 -11.83 -5.49 -19.30
C ASP A 29 -11.03 -5.11 -20.56
N GLU A 30 -11.61 -4.28 -21.44
CA GLU A 30 -10.91 -3.76 -22.61
C GLU A 30 -9.72 -2.89 -22.21
N ILE A 31 -9.90 -1.96 -21.27
CA ILE A 31 -8.84 -1.07 -20.77
C ILE A 31 -7.71 -1.89 -20.14
N ILE A 32 -8.03 -2.83 -19.27
CA ILE A 32 -7.04 -3.70 -18.61
C ILE A 32 -6.28 -4.50 -19.67
N ALA A 33 -6.99 -5.12 -20.63
CA ALA A 33 -6.35 -5.89 -21.70
C ALA A 33 -5.44 -5.01 -22.58
N GLN A 34 -5.84 -3.77 -22.87
CA GLN A 34 -5.01 -2.81 -23.61
C GLN A 34 -3.74 -2.44 -22.86
N VAL A 35 -3.85 -2.15 -21.56
CA VAL A 35 -2.70 -1.80 -20.70
C VAL A 35 -1.74 -2.98 -20.60
N LEU A 36 -2.24 -4.20 -20.39
CA LEU A 36 -1.42 -5.41 -20.32
C LEU A 36 -0.67 -5.68 -21.64
N ARG A 37 -1.30 -5.47 -22.79
CA ARG A 37 -0.62 -5.57 -24.09
C ARG A 37 0.46 -4.50 -24.26
N SER A 38 0.17 -3.27 -23.87
CA SER A 38 1.10 -2.14 -24.05
C SER A 38 2.30 -2.21 -23.10
N GLY A 39 2.11 -2.77 -21.90
CA GLY A 39 3.14 -2.94 -20.87
C GLY A 39 3.88 -4.27 -20.91
N ALA A 40 3.65 -5.13 -21.92
CA ALA A 40 4.14 -6.51 -21.94
C ALA A 40 5.68 -6.64 -21.87
N GLU A 41 6.44 -5.60 -22.20
CA GLU A 41 7.91 -5.58 -22.06
C GLU A 41 8.38 -5.54 -20.60
N VAL A 42 7.54 -5.04 -19.68
CA VAL A 42 7.83 -4.96 -18.25
C VAL A 42 6.83 -5.85 -17.52
N PRO A 43 7.22 -7.09 -17.14
CA PRO A 43 6.31 -8.00 -16.48
C PRO A 43 5.94 -7.48 -15.08
N GLU A 44 4.78 -7.92 -14.60
CA GLU A 44 4.36 -7.67 -13.22
C GLU A 44 5.38 -8.22 -12.21
N VAL A 45 5.51 -7.51 -11.10
CA VAL A 45 6.39 -7.93 -10.01
C VAL A 45 5.80 -9.13 -9.27
N ASN A 46 6.65 -10.11 -8.93
CA ASN A 46 6.22 -11.34 -8.26
C ASN A 46 6.53 -11.37 -6.75
N TRP A 47 7.17 -10.34 -6.22
CA TRP A 47 7.68 -10.30 -4.84
C TRP A 47 6.76 -9.53 -3.89
N CYS A 48 5.78 -8.79 -4.41
CA CYS A 48 4.76 -8.10 -3.63
C CYS A 48 3.39 -8.29 -4.25
N GLU A 49 2.41 -8.63 -3.41
CA GLU A 49 1.00 -8.60 -3.77
C GLU A 49 0.46 -7.18 -3.58
N PRO A 50 -0.32 -6.61 -4.52
CA PRO A 50 -0.94 -5.31 -4.34
C PRO A 50 -2.15 -5.38 -3.39
N GLY A 51 -2.56 -4.22 -2.87
CA GLY A 51 -3.79 -4.03 -2.12
C GLY A 51 -3.60 -3.75 -0.63
N GLU A 52 -4.64 -3.23 0.01
CA GLU A 52 -4.60 -2.79 1.41
C GLU A 52 -4.24 -3.92 2.38
N SER A 53 -4.86 -5.09 2.21
CA SER A 53 -4.58 -6.25 3.08
C SER A 53 -3.13 -6.72 2.96
N ALA A 54 -2.57 -6.73 1.74
CA ALA A 54 -1.19 -7.10 1.52
C ALA A 54 -0.22 -6.05 2.12
N ALA A 55 -0.54 -4.76 1.97
CA ALA A 55 0.23 -3.67 2.57
C ALA A 55 0.29 -3.81 4.11
N MET A 56 -0.84 -4.12 4.75
CA MET A 56 -0.92 -4.31 6.19
C MET A 56 -0.14 -5.57 6.64
N GLU A 57 -0.15 -6.66 5.87
CA GLU A 57 0.68 -7.84 6.16
C GLU A 57 2.19 -7.52 6.02
N VAL A 58 2.59 -6.69 5.05
CA VAL A 58 3.99 -6.23 4.93
C VAL A 58 4.39 -5.35 6.12
N LEU A 59 3.50 -4.50 6.63
CA LEU A 59 3.75 -3.64 7.80
C LEU A 59 3.78 -4.43 9.12
N MET A 60 2.70 -5.15 9.42
CA MET A 60 2.37 -5.72 10.75
C MET A 60 2.31 -7.26 10.77
N GLY A 61 2.52 -7.93 9.64
CA GLY A 61 2.35 -9.38 9.51
C GLY A 61 3.14 -10.19 10.53
N SER A 62 2.55 -11.27 11.02
CA SER A 62 3.13 -12.08 12.11
C SER A 62 4.40 -12.85 11.69
N LYS A 63 4.53 -13.16 10.40
CA LYS A 63 5.65 -13.96 9.87
C LYS A 63 6.78 -13.11 9.31
N LYS A 64 6.45 -12.08 8.53
CA LYS A 64 7.42 -11.27 7.77
C LYS A 64 7.15 -9.75 7.86
N GLY A 65 6.28 -9.31 8.77
CA GLY A 65 5.96 -7.90 8.97
C GLY A 65 7.20 -7.08 9.30
N PHE A 66 7.26 -5.86 8.77
CA PHE A 66 8.38 -4.96 9.00
C PHE A 66 8.51 -4.61 10.48
N LEU A 67 7.45 -4.07 11.09
CA LEU A 67 7.49 -3.60 12.48
C LEU A 67 7.58 -4.74 13.48
N THR A 68 7.03 -5.91 13.15
CA THR A 68 6.96 -7.07 14.05
C THR A 68 8.21 -7.96 14.01
N LYS A 69 8.95 -8.01 12.89
CA LYS A 69 10.07 -8.95 12.70
C LYS A 69 11.36 -8.34 12.16
N ARG A 70 11.31 -7.26 11.39
CA ARG A 70 12.47 -6.80 10.59
C ARG A 70 13.01 -5.43 11.01
N LEU A 71 12.23 -4.61 11.72
CA LEU A 71 12.60 -3.26 12.15
C LEU A 71 13.91 -3.22 12.95
N GLY A 72 14.20 -4.27 13.74
CA GLY A 72 15.39 -4.33 14.59
C GLY A 72 16.72 -4.19 13.84
N SER A 73 16.81 -4.63 12.58
CA SER A 73 18.03 -4.47 11.76
C SER A 73 18.04 -3.20 10.90
N TYR A 74 16.93 -2.45 10.85
CA TYR A 74 16.81 -1.29 9.97
C TYR A 74 17.86 -0.21 10.27
N SER A 75 18.14 0.05 11.55
CA SER A 75 19.08 1.08 11.98
C SER A 75 20.51 0.84 11.46
N THR A 76 20.94 -0.42 11.40
CA THR A 76 22.29 -0.81 10.97
C THR A 76 22.37 -1.17 9.49
N ASP A 77 21.31 -1.76 8.92
CA ASP A 77 21.38 -2.43 7.62
C ASP A 77 20.65 -1.72 6.48
N ARG A 78 19.91 -0.63 6.73
CA ARG A 78 19.15 0.10 5.68
C ARG A 78 20.00 0.59 4.50
N ASN A 79 21.30 0.80 4.71
CA ASN A 79 22.24 1.26 3.68
C ASN A 79 23.03 0.10 3.04
N ASN A 80 22.75 -1.15 3.42
CA ASN A 80 23.44 -2.33 2.90
C ASN A 80 22.60 -3.00 1.79
N PRO A 81 22.97 -2.84 0.51
CA PRO A 81 22.21 -3.42 -0.60
C PRO A 81 22.20 -4.96 -0.59
N CYS A 82 23.15 -5.61 0.11
CA CYS A 82 23.17 -7.06 0.28
C CYS A 82 22.17 -7.56 1.34
N LYS A 83 21.46 -6.67 2.03
CA LYS A 83 20.46 -7.00 3.07
C LYS A 83 19.09 -6.41 2.74
N PRO A 84 18.44 -6.85 1.65
CA PRO A 84 17.18 -6.26 1.18
C PRO A 84 16.03 -6.34 2.21
N ALA A 85 16.01 -7.37 3.06
CA ALA A 85 15.00 -7.55 4.10
C ALA A 85 15.05 -6.49 5.21
N ALA A 86 16.14 -5.70 5.29
CA ALA A 86 16.27 -4.63 6.27
C ALA A 86 15.31 -3.47 5.97
N LEU A 87 15.02 -3.17 4.69
CA LEU A 87 14.08 -2.12 4.30
C LEU A 87 12.63 -2.56 4.48
N SER A 88 11.70 -1.62 4.69
CA SER A 88 10.30 -1.96 4.93
C SER A 88 9.63 -2.68 3.76
N GLY A 89 10.00 -2.31 2.52
CA GLY A 89 9.30 -2.76 1.32
C GLY A 89 7.95 -2.07 1.11
N LEU A 90 7.68 -0.97 1.82
CA LEU A 90 6.37 -0.30 1.80
C LEU A 90 6.19 0.69 0.63
N SER A 91 7.24 1.01 -0.13
CA SER A 91 7.17 2.04 -1.16
C SER A 91 6.14 1.77 -2.27
N PRO A 92 5.89 0.54 -2.76
CA PRO A 92 4.85 0.31 -3.75
C PRO A 92 3.45 0.63 -3.18
N TYR A 93 3.21 0.23 -1.94
CA TYR A 93 1.94 0.44 -1.25
C TYR A 93 1.70 1.92 -0.94
N LEU A 94 2.74 2.64 -0.54
CA LEU A 94 2.67 4.10 -0.31
C LEU A 94 2.44 4.86 -1.63
N HIS A 95 3.08 4.43 -2.72
CA HIS A 95 2.96 5.08 -4.02
C HIS A 95 1.52 5.03 -4.56
N PHE A 96 0.85 3.88 -4.45
CA PHE A 96 -0.52 3.69 -4.92
C PHE A 96 -1.59 3.98 -3.86
N GLY A 97 -1.21 4.48 -2.67
CA GLY A 97 -2.17 4.79 -1.60
C GLY A 97 -2.86 3.55 -1.01
N GLN A 98 -2.28 2.36 -1.18
CA GLN A 98 -2.79 1.10 -0.62
C GLN A 98 -2.59 1.03 0.89
N ILE A 99 -1.70 1.85 1.44
CA ILE A 99 -1.60 2.10 2.88
C ILE A 99 -1.27 3.57 3.13
N SER A 100 -1.89 4.16 4.15
CA SER A 100 -1.59 5.53 4.56
C SER A 100 -0.25 5.62 5.27
N ALA A 101 0.57 6.62 4.92
CA ALA A 101 1.82 6.92 5.65
C ALA A 101 1.57 7.22 7.13
N GLN A 102 0.42 7.84 7.47
CA GLN A 102 0.03 8.09 8.85
C GLN A 102 -0.31 6.80 9.59
N ARG A 103 -0.95 5.82 8.95
CA ARG A 103 -1.14 4.48 9.53
C ARG A 103 0.21 3.84 9.83
N CYS A 104 1.15 3.85 8.89
CA CYS A 104 2.51 3.33 9.12
C CYS A 104 3.20 4.00 10.32
N ALA A 105 3.06 5.32 10.47
CA ALA A 105 3.65 6.06 11.58
C ALA A 105 2.95 5.75 12.93
N LEU A 106 1.62 5.56 12.94
CA LEU A 106 0.87 5.16 14.13
C LEU A 106 1.32 3.79 14.66
N GLU A 107 1.48 2.82 13.77
CA GLU A 107 1.90 1.47 14.17
C GLU A 107 3.37 1.39 14.60
N ALA A 108 4.22 2.31 14.11
CA ALA A 108 5.66 2.34 14.42
C ALA A 108 6.01 3.02 15.75
N ARG A 109 5.00 3.49 16.50
CA ARG A 109 5.15 4.15 17.79
C ARG A 109 5.51 3.17 18.90
#